data_AF-A0A2Z3H0C1-F1
#
_entry.id   AF-A0A2Z3H0C1-F1
#
_cell.length_a   1.000
_cell.length_b   1.000
_cell.length_c   1.000
_cell.angle_alpha   90.00
_cell.angle_beta   90.00
_cell.angle_gamma   90.00
#
_symmetry.space_group_name_H-M   'P 1'
#
loop_
_entity.id
_entity.type
_entity.pdbx_description
1 polymer ?
#
loop_
_entity_poly.entity_id
_entity_poly.type
_entity_poly.pdbx_seq_one_letter_code
_entity_poly.pdbx_strand_id
1 'polypeptide(L)'
;MTGEHLSLEEKMTAFAQTFPSMTDAMGVAPWDAGAFDRWADETPISHGERITAQFLLAVWDSGNTWKCGRFDVVQALRLWGPSTEPHFSLGSLIHGGREQQKSDRGISKARWPGCAR
;
A
#
# COMPACT_ATOMS: atom_id res chain seq x y z
N MET A 1 22.53 -26.18 -15.88
CA MET A 1 21.72 -25.07 -15.35
C MET A 1 22.37 -24.62 -14.07
N THR A 2 23.27 -23.64 -14.14
CA THR A 2 23.97 -23.09 -12.98
C THR A 2 22.95 -22.32 -12.15
N GLY A 3 22.56 -22.88 -11.00
CA GLY A 3 21.81 -22.13 -10.00
C GLY A 3 22.74 -21.11 -9.39
N GLU A 4 22.73 -19.90 -9.94
CA GLU A 4 23.46 -18.78 -9.34
C GLU A 4 22.87 -18.52 -7.96
N HIS A 5 23.66 -18.83 -6.94
CA HIS A 5 23.25 -18.67 -5.56
C HIS A 5 23.53 -17.22 -5.17
N LEU A 6 22.53 -16.35 -5.36
CA LEU A 6 22.61 -14.95 -4.96
C LEU A 6 23.05 -14.82 -3.49
N SER A 7 23.88 -13.82 -3.22
CA SER A 7 24.25 -13.43 -1.87
C SER A 7 23.01 -13.02 -1.07
N LEU A 8 23.12 -13.00 0.26
CA LEU A 8 22.00 -12.59 1.11
C LEU A 8 21.63 -11.11 0.84
N GLU A 9 22.63 -10.27 0.59
CA GLU A 9 22.47 -8.85 0.26
C GLU A 9 21.78 -8.66 -1.09
N GLU A 10 22.11 -9.49 -2.09
CA GLU A 10 21.45 -9.47 -3.41
C GLU A 10 19.98 -9.91 -3.30
N LYS A 11 19.70 -10.92 -2.46
CA LYS A 11 18.32 -11.35 -2.17
C LYS A 11 17.53 -10.24 -1.48
N MET A 12 18.14 -9.55 -0.51
CA MET A 12 17.49 -8.43 0.18
C MET A 12 17.30 -7.22 -0.74
N THR A 13 18.26 -6.93 -1.61
CA THR A 13 18.14 -5.90 -2.65
C THR A 13 16.94 -6.20 -3.53
N ALA A 14 16.86 -7.42 -4.08
CA ALA A 14 15.75 -7.85 -4.92
C ALA A 14 14.40 -7.79 -4.17
N PHE A 15 14.40 -8.15 -2.89
CA PHE A 15 13.21 -8.10 -2.06
C PHE A 15 12.75 -6.66 -1.79
N ALA A 16 13.67 -5.77 -1.41
CA ALA A 16 13.37 -4.35 -1.18
C ALA A 16 12.86 -3.65 -2.45
N GLN A 17 13.37 -4.02 -3.63
CA GLN A 17 12.90 -3.52 -4.93
C GLN A 17 11.48 -3.97 -5.30
N THR A 18 10.89 -4.96 -4.61
CA THR A 18 9.48 -5.30 -4.80
C THR A 18 8.53 -4.22 -4.28
N PHE A 19 9.02 -3.31 -3.43
CA PHE A 19 8.28 -2.18 -2.90
C PHE A 19 8.60 -0.94 -3.73
N PRO A 20 7.66 -0.40 -4.53
CA PRO A 20 7.93 0.74 -5.42
C PRO A 20 8.50 1.95 -4.69
N SER A 21 8.03 2.17 -3.45
CA SER A 21 8.45 3.28 -2.59
C SER A 21 9.88 3.15 -2.02
N MET A 22 10.53 2.01 -2.21
CA MET A 22 11.89 1.73 -1.72
C MET A 22 12.93 1.68 -2.84
N THR A 23 12.52 1.79 -4.10
CA THR A 23 13.41 1.63 -5.26
C THR A 23 14.58 2.63 -5.26
N ASP A 24 14.30 3.87 -4.85
CA ASP A 24 15.30 4.96 -4.81
C ASP A 24 15.88 5.20 -3.41
N ALA A 25 15.62 4.29 -2.46
CA ALA A 25 16.11 4.45 -1.09
C ALA A 25 17.61 4.14 -0.99
N MET A 26 18.31 4.95 -0.20
CA MET A 26 19.74 4.76 0.02
C MET A 26 19.99 3.46 0.81
N GLY A 27 20.92 2.62 0.34
CA GLY A 27 21.20 1.32 0.95
C GLY A 27 20.28 0.19 0.51
N VAL A 28 19.44 0.38 -0.52
CA VAL A 28 18.67 -0.72 -1.13
C VAL A 28 19.48 -1.46 -2.20
N ALA A 29 20.23 -0.74 -3.04
CA ALA A 29 21.01 -1.33 -4.13
C ALA A 29 22.40 -0.67 -4.21
N PRO A 30 23.47 -1.31 -3.67
CA PRO A 30 23.47 -2.59 -2.94
C PRO A 30 22.82 -2.48 -1.55
N TRP A 31 22.38 -3.62 -1.00
CA TRP A 31 21.81 -3.68 0.35
C TRP A 31 22.86 -3.31 1.41
N ASP A 32 22.59 -2.22 2.14
CA ASP A 32 23.33 -1.77 3.31
C ASP A 32 22.31 -1.37 4.37
N ALA A 33 22.08 -2.26 5.34
CA ALA A 33 21.11 -2.05 6.41
C ALA A 33 21.42 -0.81 7.27
N GLY A 34 22.70 -0.44 7.44
CA GLY A 34 23.10 0.72 8.21
C GLY A 34 22.86 2.04 7.48
N ALA A 35 23.14 2.06 6.17
CA ALA A 35 22.81 3.20 5.31
C ALA A 35 21.28 3.37 5.17
N PHE A 36 20.56 2.25 5.03
CA PHE A 36 19.10 2.24 4.90
C PHE A 36 18.38 2.67 6.18
N ASP A 37 18.82 2.20 7.36
CA ASP A 37 18.31 2.66 8.66
C ASP A 37 18.52 4.17 8.85
N ARG A 38 19.71 4.66 8.51
CA ARG A 38 20.02 6.10 8.58
C ARG A 38 19.11 6.90 7.65
N TRP A 39 18.95 6.44 6.41
CA TRP A 39 18.07 7.07 5.44
C TRP A 39 16.62 7.14 5.94
N ALA A 40 16.10 6.04 6.48
CA ALA A 40 14.74 5.97 6.99
C ALA A 40 14.51 6.83 8.23
N ASP A 41 15.55 7.04 9.06
CA ASP A 41 15.50 7.91 10.22
C ASP A 41 15.54 9.40 9.84
N GLU A 42 16.53 9.79 9.03
CA GLU A 42 16.87 11.19 8.73
C GLU A 42 16.02 11.80 7.60
N THR A 43 15.47 10.98 6.69
CA THR A 43 14.71 11.47 5.53
C THR A 43 13.24 11.69 5.91
N PRO A 44 12.62 12.81 5.48
CA PRO A 44 11.19 13.03 5.64
C PRO A 44 10.39 12.17 4.64
N ILE A 45 10.24 10.89 4.97
CA ILE A 45 9.41 9.93 4.23
C ILE A 45 8.00 9.82 4.81
N SER A 46 7.07 9.30 4.04
CA SER A 46 5.71 9.03 4.50
C SER A 46 5.68 7.98 5.61
N HIS A 47 4.58 7.96 6.36
CA HIS A 47 4.41 6.98 7.44
C HIS A 47 4.44 5.53 6.93
N GLY A 48 3.85 5.27 5.75
CA GLY A 48 3.86 3.95 5.13
C GLY A 48 5.26 3.53 4.69
N GLU A 49 6.03 4.45 4.11
CA GLU A 49 7.43 4.19 3.74
C GLU A 49 8.28 3.85 4.96
N ARG A 50 8.10 4.58 6.07
CA ARG A 50 8.82 4.30 7.32
C ARG A 50 8.49 2.90 7.86
N ILE A 51 7.23 2.48 7.80
CA ILE A 51 6.82 1.14 8.23
C ILE A 51 7.38 0.05 7.32
N THR A 52 7.41 0.27 6.00
CA THR A 52 8.07 -0.63 5.05
C THR A 52 9.57 -0.72 5.32
N ALA A 53 10.23 0.40 5.63
CA ALA A 53 11.65 0.40 5.97
C ALA A 53 11.93 -0.39 7.25
N GLN A 54 11.14 -0.17 8.31
CA GLN A 54 11.23 -0.94 9.56
C GLN A 54 11.00 -2.44 9.31
N PHE A 55 10.05 -2.80 8.44
CA PHE A 55 9.80 -4.18 8.06
C PHE A 55 11.02 -4.82 7.38
N LEU A 56 11.60 -4.16 6.37
CA LEU A 56 12.78 -4.67 5.66
C LEU A 56 13.97 -4.85 6.61
N LEU A 57 14.18 -3.93 7.54
CA LEU A 57 15.22 -4.03 8.56
C LEU A 57 14.96 -5.16 9.57
N ALA A 58 13.69 -5.39 9.93
CA ALA A 58 13.31 -6.51 10.80
C ALA A 58 13.47 -7.88 10.10
N VAL A 59 13.26 -7.95 8.78
CA VAL A 59 13.52 -9.15 7.98
C VAL A 59 15.03 -9.43 7.90
N TRP A 60 15.85 -8.39 7.79
CA TRP A 60 17.32 -8.55 7.80
C TRP A 60 17.86 -9.01 9.15
N ASP A 61 17.55 -8.26 10.21
CA ASP A 61 17.95 -8.58 11.57
C ASP A 61 16.93 -8.00 12.57
N SER A 62 16.07 -8.89 13.07
CA SER A 62 15.04 -8.58 14.07
C SER A 62 15.58 -8.35 15.49
N GLY A 63 16.82 -8.77 15.76
CA GLY A 63 17.48 -8.60 17.05
C GLY A 63 18.14 -7.23 17.20
N ASN A 64 18.46 -6.57 16.09
CA ASN A 64 19.08 -5.25 16.11
C ASN A 64 18.08 -4.14 16.48
N THR A 65 18.59 -3.13 17.19
CA THR A 65 17.82 -1.91 17.50
C THR A 65 18.13 -0.85 16.45
N TRP A 66 17.20 -0.68 15.51
CA TRP A 66 17.28 0.27 14.40
C TRP A 66 16.87 1.68 14.83
N LYS A 67 17.52 2.71 14.26
CA LYS A 67 17.22 4.11 14.55
C LYS A 67 15.84 4.52 14.08
N CYS A 68 15.41 4.03 12.91
CA CYS A 68 14.09 4.34 12.37
C CYS A 68 12.93 3.76 13.20
N GLY A 69 13.23 2.92 14.20
CA GLY A 69 12.27 2.30 15.12
C GLY A 69 12.10 0.80 14.88
N ARG A 70 11.31 0.15 15.75
CA ARG A 70 10.94 -1.26 15.60
C ARG A 70 9.72 -1.39 14.69
N PHE A 71 9.67 -2.47 13.93
CA PHE A 71 8.50 -2.83 13.14
C PHE A 71 7.33 -3.28 14.03
N ASP A 72 6.16 -2.68 13.82
CA ASP A 72 4.89 -3.07 14.47
C ASP A 72 3.93 -3.65 13.42
N VAL A 73 3.71 -4.97 13.49
CA VAL A 73 2.81 -5.71 12.59
C VAL A 73 1.37 -5.20 12.67
N VAL A 74 0.89 -4.83 13.86
CA VAL A 74 -0.49 -4.35 14.03
C VAL A 74 -0.67 -3.00 13.37
N GLN A 75 0.35 -2.12 13.47
CA GLN A 75 0.36 -0.85 12.77
C GLN A 75 0.43 -1.05 11.24
N ALA A 76 1.28 -1.97 10.77
CA ALA A 76 1.42 -2.28 9.35
C ALA A 76 0.11 -2.80 8.74
N LEU A 77 -0.58 -3.73 9.43
CA LEU A 77 -1.87 -4.27 8.96
C LEU A 77 -2.98 -3.22 8.90
N ARG A 78 -2.90 -2.13 9.67
CA ARG A 78 -3.86 -1.01 9.55
C ARG A 78 -3.63 -0.17 8.31
N LEU A 79 -2.39 -0.07 7.83
CA LEU A 79 -2.04 0.67 6.62
C LEU A 79 -2.12 -0.16 5.36
N TRP A 80 -1.73 -1.43 5.43
CA TRP A 80 -1.74 -2.39 4.32
C TRP A 80 -3.02 -3.20 4.25
N GLY A 81 -3.87 -3.12 5.28
CA GLY A 81 -5.19 -3.72 5.27
C GLY A 81 -6.00 -3.24 4.07
N PRO A 82 -7.00 -4.02 3.64
CA PRO A 82 -7.84 -3.60 2.53
C PRO A 82 -8.39 -2.21 2.87
N SER A 83 -8.06 -1.21 2.06
CA SER A 83 -8.96 -0.07 1.89
C SER A 83 -10.30 -0.71 1.63
N THR A 84 -11.19 -0.70 2.62
CA THR A 84 -12.55 -1.18 2.47
C THR A 84 -13.21 -0.20 1.51
N GLU A 85 -12.96 -0.36 0.21
CA GLU A 85 -13.84 0.15 -0.82
C GLU A 85 -15.12 -0.67 -0.66
N PRO A 86 -16.21 -0.11 -0.11
CA PRO A 86 -17.45 -0.84 0.02
C PRO A 86 -18.11 -0.80 -1.35
N HIS A 87 -17.61 -1.58 -2.31
CA HIS A 87 -18.21 -1.63 -3.64
C HIS A 87 -18.08 -2.99 -4.32
N PHE A 88 -18.40 -4.05 -3.59
CA PHE A 88 -18.98 -5.23 -4.22
C PHE A 88 -20.49 -5.17 -4.02
N SER A 89 -21.18 -4.58 -5.00
CA SER A 89 -22.64 -4.59 -5.05
C SER A 89 -23.12 -6.02 -5.18
N LEU A 90 -23.45 -6.65 -4.05
CA LEU A 90 -24.17 -7.91 -3.98
C LEU A 90 -25.66 -7.60 -4.16
N GLY A 91 -26.04 -7.25 -5.39
CA GLY A 91 -27.39 -6.85 -5.75
C GLY A 91 -27.82 -7.37 -7.12
N SER A 92 -27.27 -8.51 -7.56
CA SER A 92 -27.70 -9.17 -8.80
C SER A 92 -27.87 -10.66 -8.58
N LEU A 93 -28.94 -11.03 -7.88
CA LEU A 93 -29.79 -12.16 -8.22
C LEU A 93 -30.98 -12.17 -7.26
N ILE A 94 -32.13 -12.62 -7.78
CA ILE A 94 -33.45 -12.70 -7.13
C ILE A 94 -34.21 -11.37 -7.16
N HIS A 95 -34.84 -11.09 -8.31
CA HIS A 95 -36.29 -11.19 -8.49
C HIS A 95 -36.61 -11.15 -10.01
N GLY A 96 -37.13 -12.26 -10.54
CA GLY A 96 -37.87 -12.27 -11.80
C GLY A 96 -39.30 -11.80 -11.54
N GLY A 97 -39.87 -11.02 -12.46
CA GLY A 97 -41.25 -10.54 -12.32
C GLY A 97 -41.63 -9.42 -13.29
N ARG A 98 -41.93 -9.83 -14.52
CA ARG A 98 -42.72 -9.19 -15.60
C ARG A 98 -43.77 -8.17 -15.12
N GLU A 99 -43.79 -6.95 -15.69
CA GLU A 99 -45.04 -6.28 -16.11
C GLU A 99 -44.79 -5.15 -17.12
N GLN A 100 -45.69 -5.08 -18.09
CA GLN A 100 -45.70 -4.17 -19.24
C GLN A 100 -46.49 -2.88 -18.92
N GLN A 101 -46.22 -1.88 -19.77
CA GLN A 101 -47.16 -0.87 -20.26
C GLN A 101 -47.24 0.51 -19.58
N LYS A 102 -46.72 1.48 -20.37
CA LYS A 102 -47.44 2.64 -20.93
C LYS A 102 -47.41 3.97 -20.14
N SER A 103 -47.01 4.97 -20.91
CA SER A 103 -47.71 6.25 -21.08
C SER A 103 -47.16 7.47 -20.34
N ASP A 104 -46.49 8.29 -21.16
CA ASP A 104 -46.76 9.73 -21.36
C ASP A 104 -46.16 10.77 -20.39
N ARG A 105 -45.44 11.71 -21.04
CA ARG A 105 -45.30 13.14 -20.74
C ARG A 105 -44.82 13.59 -19.35
N GLY A 106 -43.71 14.33 -19.34
CA GLY A 106 -43.46 15.26 -18.24
C GLY A 106 -42.07 15.86 -18.19
N ILE A 107 -41.91 17.01 -18.84
CA ILE A 107 -40.80 17.97 -18.72
C ILE A 107 -40.53 18.31 -17.24
N SER A 108 -39.25 18.41 -16.83
CA SER A 108 -38.68 19.65 -16.25
C SER A 108 -37.24 19.52 -15.75
N LYS A 109 -36.44 20.49 -16.19
CA LYS A 109 -35.14 20.89 -15.63
C LYS A 109 -35.30 21.38 -14.19
N ALA A 110 -34.37 21.04 -13.31
CA ALA A 110 -33.98 21.85 -12.15
C ALA A 110 -32.61 21.35 -11.66
N ARG A 111 -31.53 22.12 -11.80
CA ARG A 111 -31.11 23.27 -10.95
C ARG A 111 -30.26 22.78 -9.79
N TRP A 112 -28.94 22.91 -9.95
CA TRP A 112 -27.97 22.85 -8.85
C TRP A 112 -27.99 24.17 -8.09
N PRO A 113 -28.14 24.18 -6.76
CA PRO A 113 -27.80 25.34 -5.94
C PRO A 113 -26.37 25.18 -5.41
N GLY A 114 -25.51 26.11 -5.82
CA GLY A 114 -24.27 26.38 -5.12
C GLY A 114 -24.53 27.06 -3.78
N CYS A 115 -23.81 26.59 -2.78
CA CYS A 115 -23.50 27.22 -1.50
C CYS A 115 -21.99 26.95 -1.30
N ALA A 116 -21.12 27.84 -0.83
CA ALA A 116 -21.23 29.20 -0.37
C ALA A 116 -19.78 29.71 -0.22
N ARG A 117 -19.51 30.98 -0.56
CA ARG A 117 -18.97 32.03 0.32
C ARG A 117 -18.47 33.21 -0.50
#